data_AF-A0A439V0W0-F1
#
_entry.id   AF-A0A439V0W0-F1
#
_cell.length_a   1.000
_cell.length_b   1.000
_cell.length_c   1.000
_cell.angle_alpha   90.00
_cell.angle_beta   90.00
_cell.angle_gamma   90.00
#
_symmetry.space_group_name_H-M   'P 1'
#
loop_
_entity.id
_entity.type
_entity.pdbx_description
1 polymer ?
#
loop_
_entity_poly.entity_id
_entity_poly.type
_entity_poly.pdbx_seq_one_letter_code
_entity_poly.pdbx_strand_id
1 'polypeptide(L)'
;MSEPYVESFYRSHRDLADFLIANGQPTFAADANENFRRSLILAIASFFEHEICEIVRSLPARHARGNPFLTELVAQKAVARQYHTYFEWDKPNANKFFSMFGAEYKAASQRKVDEDPDFKTSVQAFLSLGETRNQMVHQNYLQFPLDLSSDDIILKFRQAQRFVEYVRETLLPAEEQEEVAPAAST
;
A
#
# COMPACT_ATOMS: atom_id res chain seq x y z
N MET A 1 15.94 0.49 2.80
CA MET A 1 14.84 -0.42 2.38
C MET A 1 15.23 -1.02 1.05
N SER A 2 15.08 -2.34 0.87
CA SER A 2 15.29 -3.00 -0.43
C SER A 2 14.32 -2.45 -1.48
N GLU A 3 14.73 -2.42 -2.75
CA GLU A 3 13.84 -2.08 -3.87
C GLU A 3 12.59 -2.97 -3.80
N PRO A 4 11.37 -2.40 -3.76
CA PRO A 4 10.16 -3.20 -3.78
C PRO A 4 10.14 -4.10 -5.02
N TYR A 5 9.77 -5.37 -4.88
CA TYR A 5 9.69 -6.30 -6.02
C TYR A 5 8.84 -5.77 -7.19
N VAL A 6 7.90 -4.86 -6.91
CA VAL A 6 7.11 -4.11 -7.90
C VAL A 6 7.97 -3.30 -8.88
N GLU A 7 9.01 -2.63 -8.39
CA GLU A 7 9.87 -1.78 -9.22
C GLU A 7 10.75 -2.63 -10.15
N SER A 8 11.27 -3.75 -9.64
CA SER A 8 11.97 -4.75 -10.47
C SER A 8 11.04 -5.39 -11.50
N PHE A 9 9.79 -5.66 -11.14
CA PHE A 9 8.77 -6.16 -12.07
C PHE A 9 8.47 -5.15 -13.18
N TYR A 10 8.35 -3.86 -12.84
CA TYR A 10 8.15 -2.79 -13.81
C TYR A 10 9.34 -2.63 -14.77
N ARG A 11 10.56 -2.58 -14.23
CA ARG A 11 11.78 -2.49 -15.04
C ARG A 11 11.93 -3.65 -16.01
N SER A 12 11.78 -4.89 -15.52
CA SER A 12 11.88 -6.09 -16.35
C SER A 12 10.91 -6.06 -17.53
N HIS A 13 9.70 -5.54 -17.34
CA HIS A 13 8.74 -5.42 -18.43
C HIS A 13 9.08 -4.29 -19.40
N ARG A 14 9.56 -3.15 -18.90
CA ARG A 14 10.02 -2.06 -19.75
C ARG A 14 11.14 -2.52 -20.68
N ASP A 15 12.11 -3.25 -20.14
CA ASP A 15 13.20 -3.85 -20.92
C ASP A 15 12.68 -4.81 -22.01
N LEU A 16 11.63 -5.59 -21.70
CA LEU A 16 10.98 -6.47 -22.68
C LEU A 16 10.27 -5.67 -23.79
N ALA A 17 9.53 -4.61 -23.43
CA ALA A 17 8.85 -3.77 -24.41
C ALA A 17 9.86 -3.08 -25.34
N ASP A 18 10.93 -2.52 -24.77
CA ASP A 18 12.02 -1.88 -25.52
C ASP A 18 12.72 -2.88 -26.45
N PHE A 19 12.96 -4.12 -25.98
CA PHE A 19 13.50 -5.20 -26.81
C PHE A 19 12.58 -5.51 -28.01
N LEU A 20 11.27 -5.65 -27.80
CA LEU A 20 10.32 -5.95 -28.87
C LEU A 20 10.27 -4.82 -29.91
N ILE A 21 10.26 -3.56 -29.46
CA ILE A 21 10.29 -2.40 -30.34
C ILE A 21 11.59 -2.37 -31.15
N ALA A 22 12.73 -2.57 -30.50
CA ALA A 22 14.05 -2.58 -31.15
C ALA A 22 14.18 -3.70 -32.20
N ASN A 23 13.45 -4.81 -32.03
CA ASN A 23 13.43 -5.93 -32.98
C ASN A 23 12.29 -5.84 -34.03
N GLY A 24 11.68 -4.66 -34.18
CA GLY A 24 10.65 -4.43 -35.20
C GLY A 24 9.32 -5.14 -34.92
N GLN A 25 9.00 -5.38 -33.65
CA GLN A 25 7.76 -6.04 -33.20
C GLN A 25 6.84 -5.11 -32.39
N PRO A 26 6.43 -3.93 -32.90
CA PRO A 26 5.65 -2.96 -32.14
C PRO A 26 4.25 -3.47 -31.74
N THR A 27 3.62 -4.32 -32.55
CA THR A 27 2.31 -4.92 -32.21
C THR A 27 2.42 -5.84 -30.99
N PHE A 28 3.43 -6.71 -30.94
CA PHE A 28 3.66 -7.57 -29.78
C PHE A 28 4.04 -6.75 -28.53
N ALA A 29 4.76 -5.65 -28.69
CA ALA A 29 5.03 -4.73 -27.58
C ALA A 29 3.74 -4.11 -27.02
N ALA A 30 2.80 -3.71 -27.89
CA ALA A 30 1.51 -3.18 -27.47
C ALA A 30 0.66 -4.23 -26.74
N ASP A 31 0.55 -5.45 -27.27
CA ASP A 31 -0.19 -6.55 -26.64
C ASP A 31 0.42 -6.98 -25.29
N ALA A 32 1.76 -7.00 -25.22
CA ALA A 32 2.48 -7.28 -23.98
C ALA A 32 2.24 -6.19 -22.93
N ASN A 33 2.27 -4.92 -23.32
CA ASN A 33 2.02 -3.79 -22.43
C ASN A 33 0.59 -3.81 -21.89
N GLU A 34 -0.40 -4.14 -22.72
CA GLU A 34 -1.80 -4.24 -22.31
C GLU A 34 -2.02 -5.25 -21.17
N ASN A 35 -1.42 -6.43 -21.29
CA ASN A 35 -1.46 -7.45 -20.23
C ASN A 35 -0.64 -7.03 -19.01
N PHE A 36 0.52 -6.43 -19.24
CA PHE A 36 1.41 -6.01 -18.16
C PHE A 36 0.80 -4.94 -17.27
N ARG A 37 0.13 -3.93 -17.83
CA ARG A 37 -0.54 -2.89 -17.02
C ARG A 37 -1.51 -3.51 -16.01
N ARG A 38 -2.25 -4.54 -16.43
CA ARG A 38 -3.13 -5.30 -15.53
C ARG A 38 -2.35 -6.07 -14.47
N SER A 39 -1.32 -6.81 -14.88
CA SER A 39 -0.46 -7.56 -13.95
C SER A 39 0.24 -6.64 -12.94
N LEU A 40 0.64 -5.45 -13.35
CA LEU A 40 1.30 -4.46 -12.50
C LEU A 40 0.36 -3.96 -11.41
N ILE A 41 -0.89 -3.64 -11.75
CA ILE A 41 -1.90 -3.24 -10.75
C ILE A 41 -2.17 -4.36 -9.75
N LEU A 42 -2.28 -5.61 -10.21
CA LEU A 42 -2.44 -6.77 -9.33
C LEU A 42 -1.24 -6.95 -8.39
N ALA A 43 -0.02 -6.81 -8.91
CA ALA A 43 1.21 -6.90 -8.12
C ALA A 43 1.27 -5.79 -7.05
N ILE A 44 0.95 -4.55 -7.43
CA ILE A 44 0.91 -3.41 -6.52
C ILE A 44 -0.15 -3.59 -5.43
N ALA A 45 -1.36 -3.99 -5.80
CA ALA A 45 -2.44 -4.20 -4.85
C ALA A 45 -2.10 -5.32 -3.86
N SER A 46 -1.50 -6.41 -4.33
CA SER A 46 -1.01 -7.51 -3.50
C SER A 46 0.08 -7.05 -2.53
N PHE A 47 1.04 -6.25 -3.01
CA PHE A 47 2.09 -5.67 -2.17
C PHE A 47 1.51 -4.79 -1.06
N PHE A 48 0.59 -3.88 -1.39
CA PHE A 48 -0.03 -3.01 -0.40
C PHE A 48 -0.94 -3.74 0.59
N GLU A 49 -1.67 -4.76 0.11
CA GLU A 49 -2.44 -5.65 0.99
C GLU A 49 -1.53 -6.33 2.00
N HIS A 50 -0.39 -6.86 1.55
CA HIS A 50 0.60 -7.47 2.42
C HIS A 50 1.12 -6.47 3.46
N GLU A 51 1.62 -5.31 3.01
CA GLU A 51 2.20 -4.29 3.90
C GLU A 51 1.22 -3.81 4.97
N ILE A 52 0.00 -3.45 4.59
CA ILE A 52 -1.01 -2.98 5.54
C ILE A 52 -1.42 -4.10 6.51
N CYS A 53 -1.59 -5.34 6.02
CA CYS A 53 -1.90 -6.47 6.88
C CYS A 53 -0.77 -6.78 7.87
N GLU A 54 0.49 -6.70 7.45
CA GLU A 54 1.64 -6.89 8.35
C GLU A 54 1.70 -5.79 9.41
N ILE A 55 1.39 -4.53 9.05
CA ILE A 55 1.35 -3.44 10.02
C ILE A 55 0.29 -3.73 11.09
N VAL A 56 -0.93 -4.07 10.68
CA VAL A 56 -2.03 -4.40 11.62
C VAL A 56 -1.67 -5.63 12.47
N ARG A 57 -1.09 -6.67 11.86
CA ARG A 57 -0.65 -7.88 12.57
C ARG A 57 0.41 -7.59 13.63
N SER A 58 1.26 -6.60 13.41
CA SER A 58 2.38 -6.27 14.31
C SER A 58 1.97 -5.38 15.49
N LEU A 59 0.74 -4.86 15.52
CA LEU A 59 0.26 -3.99 16.60
C LEU A 59 0.38 -4.62 18.00
N PRO A 60 -0.01 -5.89 18.23
CA PRO A 60 0.12 -6.51 19.56
C PRO A 60 1.56 -6.67 20.01
N ALA A 61 2.48 -6.94 19.08
CA ALA A 61 3.91 -6.95 19.39
C ALA A 61 4.37 -5.58 19.91
N ARG A 62 3.91 -4.50 19.27
CA ARG A 62 4.31 -3.13 19.62
C ARG A 62 3.63 -2.56 20.86
N HIS A 63 2.34 -2.79 21.03
CA HIS A 63 1.51 -2.10 22.03
C HIS A 63 1.07 -2.98 23.18
N ALA A 64 1.22 -4.31 23.05
CA ALA A 64 0.81 -5.27 24.06
C ALA A 64 1.93 -6.24 24.45
N ARG A 65 3.20 -5.84 24.25
CA ARG A 65 4.41 -6.64 24.57
C ARG A 65 4.36 -8.05 23.96
N GLY A 66 3.73 -8.20 22.79
CA GLY A 66 3.60 -9.48 22.11
C GLY A 66 2.71 -10.50 22.82
N ASN A 67 1.73 -10.06 23.63
CA ASN A 67 0.78 -10.96 24.28
C ASN A 67 0.17 -11.96 23.26
N PRO A 68 0.40 -13.27 23.39
CA PRO A 68 0.00 -14.25 22.39
C PRO A 68 -1.50 -14.27 22.09
N PHE A 69 -2.34 -14.02 23.09
CA PHE A 69 -3.79 -13.98 22.91
C PHE A 69 -4.23 -12.79 22.06
N LEU A 70 -3.63 -11.61 22.28
CA LEU A 70 -3.93 -10.42 21.48
C LEU A 70 -3.36 -10.54 20.07
N THR A 71 -2.17 -11.13 19.92
CA THR A 71 -1.58 -11.45 18.61
C THR A 71 -2.52 -12.33 17.79
N GLU A 72 -2.99 -13.43 18.35
CA GLU A 72 -3.89 -14.35 17.64
C GLU A 72 -5.28 -13.74 17.39
N LEU A 73 -5.82 -13.01 18.37
CA LEU A 73 -7.10 -12.31 18.20
C LEU A 73 -7.06 -11.31 17.05
N VAL A 74 -6.00 -10.49 16.95
CA VAL A 74 -5.81 -9.54 15.85
C VAL A 74 -5.61 -10.28 14.53
N ALA A 75 -4.79 -11.34 14.50
CA ALA A 75 -4.59 -12.14 13.30
C ALA A 75 -5.91 -12.71 12.75
N GLN A 76 -6.77 -13.25 13.62
CA GLN A 76 -8.04 -13.85 13.23
C GLN A 76 -9.14 -12.84 12.91
N LYS A 77 -9.28 -11.80 13.74
CA LYS A 77 -10.42 -10.87 13.67
C LYS A 77 -10.15 -9.62 12.85
N ALA A 78 -8.91 -9.14 12.88
CA ALA A 78 -8.55 -7.92 12.17
C ALA A 78 -7.87 -8.21 10.85
N VAL A 79 -7.08 -9.29 10.68
CA VAL A 79 -6.26 -9.50 9.47
C VAL A 79 -6.89 -10.51 8.51
N ALA A 80 -7.19 -11.73 8.97
CA ALA A 80 -7.62 -12.82 8.11
C ALA A 80 -8.86 -12.49 7.27
N ARG A 81 -8.69 -12.36 5.95
CA ARG A 81 -9.72 -12.02 4.96
C ARG A 81 -10.42 -10.68 5.22
N GLN A 82 -9.81 -9.77 5.99
CA GLN A 82 -10.45 -8.50 6.35
C GLN A 82 -9.95 -7.30 5.55
N TYR A 83 -8.84 -7.41 4.80
CA TYR A 83 -8.26 -6.25 4.10
C TYR A 83 -9.28 -5.47 3.24
N HIS A 84 -10.14 -6.19 2.51
CA HIS A 84 -11.17 -5.56 1.68
C HIS A 84 -12.16 -4.69 2.47
N THR A 85 -12.30 -4.90 3.78
CA THR A 85 -13.20 -4.13 4.67
C THR A 85 -12.53 -2.88 5.24
N TYR A 86 -11.20 -2.77 5.20
CA TYR A 86 -10.45 -1.66 5.81
C TYR A 86 -10.79 -0.32 5.16
N PHE A 87 -10.97 -0.32 3.85
CA PHE A 87 -11.17 0.88 3.05
C PHE A 87 -12.57 0.88 2.42
N GLU A 88 -13.06 2.08 2.13
CA GLU A 88 -14.21 2.30 1.23
C GLU A 88 -13.61 2.64 -0.13
N TRP A 89 -13.40 1.62 -0.96
CA TRP A 89 -12.64 1.74 -2.21
C TRP A 89 -13.28 2.68 -3.23
N ASP A 90 -14.58 2.94 -3.10
CA ASP A 90 -15.36 3.89 -3.88
C ASP A 90 -15.23 5.35 -3.37
N LYS A 91 -14.50 5.58 -2.27
CA LYS A 91 -14.32 6.91 -1.68
C LYS A 91 -12.87 7.37 -1.73
N PRO A 92 -12.60 8.67 -1.93
CA PRO A 92 -11.25 9.21 -2.03
C PRO A 92 -10.60 9.49 -0.66
N ASN A 93 -11.01 8.81 0.41
CA ASN A 93 -10.48 9.01 1.76
C ASN A 93 -10.34 7.69 2.54
N ALA A 94 -9.36 7.64 3.44
CA ALA A 94 -9.05 6.47 4.25
C ALA A 94 -9.72 6.51 5.65
N ASN A 95 -10.82 7.26 5.82
CA ASN A 95 -11.42 7.50 7.13
C ASN A 95 -11.93 6.22 7.81
N LYS A 96 -12.44 5.27 7.03
CA LYS A 96 -12.85 3.97 7.56
C LYS A 96 -11.69 3.24 8.21
N PHE A 97 -10.54 3.19 7.53
CA PHE A 97 -9.31 2.58 8.04
C PHE A 97 -8.82 3.32 9.29
N PHE A 98 -8.73 4.64 9.25
CA PHE A 98 -8.29 5.41 10.43
C PHE A 98 -9.20 5.22 11.65
N SER A 99 -10.52 5.09 11.42
CA SER A 99 -11.49 4.87 12.49
C SER A 99 -11.30 3.52 13.21
N MET A 100 -10.65 2.54 12.58
CA MET A 100 -10.36 1.24 13.19
C MET A 100 -9.45 1.36 14.43
N PHE A 101 -8.62 2.41 14.48
CA PHE A 101 -7.65 2.63 15.57
C PHE A 101 -8.12 3.69 16.59
N GLY A 102 -9.39 4.09 16.53
CA GLY A 102 -9.99 5.03 17.47
C GLY A 102 -10.10 6.48 16.96
N ALA A 103 -10.85 7.28 17.71
CA ALA A 103 -11.22 8.64 17.32
C ALA A 103 -10.01 9.59 17.26
N GLU A 104 -9.05 9.43 18.18
CA GLU A 104 -7.85 10.27 18.24
C GLU A 104 -6.95 10.05 17.02
N TYR A 105 -6.67 8.79 16.67
CA TYR A 105 -5.88 8.45 15.49
C TYR A 105 -6.53 8.93 14.20
N LYS A 106 -7.86 8.81 14.11
CA LYS A 106 -8.64 9.37 12.99
C LYS A 106 -8.49 10.88 12.88
N ALA A 107 -8.67 11.61 13.98
CA ALA A 107 -8.57 13.06 13.99
C ALA A 107 -7.15 13.53 13.60
N ALA A 108 -6.11 12.90 14.13
CA ALA A 108 -4.72 13.19 13.78
C ALA A 108 -4.42 12.93 12.30
N SER A 109 -4.87 11.77 11.78
CA SER A 109 -4.64 11.40 10.38
C SER A 109 -5.43 12.29 9.42
N GLN A 110 -6.67 12.67 9.76
CA GLN A 110 -7.44 13.60 8.94
C GLN A 110 -6.79 14.98 8.91
N ARG A 111 -6.31 15.49 10.05
CA ARG A 111 -5.53 16.73 10.11
C ARG A 111 -4.31 16.65 9.20
N LYS A 112 -3.57 15.54 9.23
CA LYS A 112 -2.42 15.32 8.35
C LYS A 112 -2.81 15.35 6.87
N VAL A 113 -3.94 14.75 6.48
CA VAL A 113 -4.49 14.83 5.11
C VAL A 113 -4.86 16.26 4.72
N ASP A 114 -5.38 17.05 5.64
CA ASP A 114 -5.84 18.41 5.35
C ASP A 114 -4.67 19.41 5.28
N GLU A 115 -3.62 19.21 6.07
CA GLU A 115 -2.47 20.10 6.17
C GLU A 115 -1.34 19.80 5.17
N ASP A 116 -1.27 18.57 4.65
CA ASP A 116 -0.20 18.11 3.76
C ASP A 116 -0.78 17.63 2.41
N PRO A 117 -0.82 18.51 1.39
CA PRO A 117 -1.36 18.18 0.06
C PRO A 117 -0.68 16.98 -0.59
N ASP A 118 0.63 16.82 -0.41
CA ASP A 118 1.36 15.69 -0.98
C ASP A 118 0.96 14.38 -0.29
N PHE A 119 0.76 14.42 1.03
CA PHE A 119 0.23 13.27 1.75
C PHE A 119 -1.20 12.93 1.30
N LYS A 120 -2.06 13.94 1.10
CA LYS A 120 -3.39 13.72 0.51
C LYS A 120 -3.31 13.03 -0.84
N THR A 121 -2.38 13.45 -1.71
CA THR A 121 -2.12 12.78 -2.99
C THR A 121 -1.67 11.34 -2.80
N SER A 122 -0.83 11.04 -1.80
CA SER A 122 -0.42 9.66 -1.50
C SER A 122 -1.59 8.76 -1.10
N VAL A 123 -2.51 9.27 -0.28
CA VAL A 123 -3.74 8.55 0.13
C VAL A 123 -4.63 8.27 -1.09
N GLN A 124 -4.82 9.29 -1.94
CA GLN A 124 -5.62 9.15 -3.15
C GLN A 124 -4.99 8.18 -4.17
N ALA A 125 -3.66 8.22 -4.32
CA ALA A 125 -2.93 7.28 -5.17
C ALA A 125 -3.15 5.84 -4.70
N PHE A 126 -2.99 5.57 -3.39
CA PHE A 126 -3.23 4.26 -2.79
C PHE A 126 -4.66 3.76 -3.04
N LEU A 127 -5.66 4.60 -2.74
CA LEU A 127 -7.07 4.23 -2.91
C LEU A 127 -7.42 4.00 -4.37
N SER A 128 -6.92 4.82 -5.30
CA SER A 128 -7.18 4.66 -6.73
C SER A 128 -6.61 3.36 -7.30
N LEU A 129 -5.44 2.91 -6.82
CA LEU A 129 -4.85 1.62 -7.22
C LEU A 129 -5.67 0.44 -6.70
N GLY A 130 -6.12 0.51 -5.44
CA GLY A 130 -6.99 -0.51 -4.85
C GLY A 130 -8.37 -0.58 -5.49
N GLU A 131 -8.98 0.58 -5.78
CA GLU A 131 -10.24 0.68 -6.52
C GLU A 131 -10.10 0.07 -7.92
N THR A 132 -9.06 0.45 -8.66
CA THR A 132 -8.80 -0.07 -10.00
C THR A 132 -8.66 -1.60 -9.97
N ARG A 133 -7.93 -2.15 -9.00
CA ARG A 133 -7.85 -3.61 -8.80
C ARG A 133 -9.22 -4.22 -8.53
N ASN A 134 -10.05 -3.60 -7.69
CA ASN A 134 -11.40 -4.12 -7.41
C ASN A 134 -12.28 -4.09 -8.66
N GLN A 135 -12.24 -3.01 -9.44
CA GLN A 135 -12.93 -2.93 -10.71
C GLN A 135 -12.44 -4.02 -11.68
N MET A 136 -11.13 -4.25 -11.80
CA MET A 136 -10.59 -5.31 -12.66
C MET A 136 -11.03 -6.72 -12.26
N VAL A 137 -11.20 -7.00 -10.96
CA VAL A 137 -11.60 -8.33 -10.46
C VAL A 137 -13.12 -8.52 -10.51
N HIS A 138 -13.91 -7.46 -10.34
CA HIS A 138 -15.37 -7.54 -10.31
C HIS A 138 -16.04 -7.26 -11.67
N GLN A 139 -15.37 -6.52 -12.55
CA GLN A 139 -15.79 -6.33 -13.94
C GLN A 139 -15.18 -7.40 -14.83
N ASN A 140 -15.50 -7.37 -16.12
CA ASN A 140 -14.90 -8.29 -17.07
C ASN A 140 -13.43 -7.92 -17.29
N TYR A 141 -12.52 -8.65 -16.62
CA TYR A 141 -11.07 -8.42 -16.60
C TYR A 141 -10.45 -8.10 -17.97
N LEU A 142 -10.89 -8.79 -19.04
CA LEU A 142 -10.38 -8.59 -20.39
C LEU A 142 -11.04 -7.40 -21.12
N GLN A 143 -12.24 -7.01 -20.71
CA GLN A 143 -12.98 -5.88 -21.32
C GLN A 143 -12.89 -4.59 -20.51
N PHE A 144 -12.33 -4.63 -19.29
CA PHE A 144 -12.12 -3.45 -18.47
C PHE A 144 -11.15 -2.49 -19.19
N PRO A 145 -11.60 -1.26 -19.54
CA PRO A 145 -10.72 -0.27 -20.14
C PRO A 145 -9.79 0.27 -19.05
N LEU A 146 -8.50 0.03 -19.22
CA LEU A 146 -7.48 0.59 -18.35
C LEU A 146 -6.84 1.80 -19.03
N ASP A 147 -7.26 2.99 -18.62
CA ASP A 147 -6.81 4.25 -19.22
C ASP A 147 -5.42 4.69 -18.75
N LEU A 148 -4.94 4.12 -17.63
CA LEU A 148 -3.62 4.44 -17.08
C LEU A 148 -2.50 3.75 -17.85
N SER A 149 -1.45 4.48 -18.22
CA SER A 149 -0.23 3.85 -18.75
C SER A 149 0.55 3.10 -17.65
N SER A 150 1.49 2.24 -18.03
CA SER A 150 2.41 1.59 -17.09
C SER A 150 3.23 2.61 -16.27
N ASP A 151 3.59 3.74 -16.89
CA ASP A 151 4.31 4.84 -16.24
C ASP A 151 3.42 5.58 -15.22
N ASP A 152 2.14 5.79 -15.53
CA ASP A 152 1.19 6.38 -14.58
C ASP A 152 0.97 5.45 -13.37
N ILE A 153 0.88 4.15 -13.63
CA ILE A 153 0.68 3.13 -12.58
C ILE A 153 1.89 3.10 -11.64
N ILE A 154 3.12 3.08 -12.15
CA ILE A 154 4.31 3.05 -11.28
C ILE A 154 4.50 4.38 -10.54
N LEU A 155 4.16 5.52 -11.15
CA LEU A 155 4.16 6.81 -10.47
C LEU A 155 3.19 6.82 -9.29
N LYS A 156 1.96 6.33 -9.48
CA LYS A 156 0.97 6.20 -8.42
C LYS A 156 1.44 5.25 -7.32
N PHE A 157 2.10 4.15 -7.67
CA PHE A 157 2.69 3.23 -6.69
C PHE A 157 3.68 3.97 -5.79
N ARG A 158 4.65 4.67 -6.37
CA ARG A 158 5.67 5.43 -5.63
C ARG A 158 5.04 6.50 -4.74
N GLN A 159 4.02 7.19 -5.23
CA GLN A 159 3.27 8.17 -4.41
C GLN A 159 2.55 7.49 -3.24
N ALA A 160 1.89 6.36 -3.48
CA ALA A 160 1.14 5.62 -2.47
C ALA A 160 2.01 5.03 -1.36
N GLN A 161 3.30 4.79 -1.61
CA GLN A 161 4.23 4.31 -0.57
C GLN A 161 4.28 5.24 0.64
N ARG A 162 4.23 6.56 0.43
CA ARG A 162 4.22 7.55 1.53
C ARG A 162 3.04 7.36 2.49
N PHE A 163 1.89 6.93 1.98
CA PHE A 163 0.74 6.61 2.83
C PHE A 163 1.02 5.38 3.69
N VAL A 164 1.56 4.31 3.11
CA VAL A 164 1.89 3.07 3.83
C VAL A 164 3.00 3.30 4.86
N GLU A 165 4.01 4.10 4.51
CA GLU A 165 5.09 4.53 5.41
C GLU A 165 4.53 5.30 6.60
N TYR A 166 3.67 6.29 6.37
CA TYR A 166 2.99 7.02 7.45
C TYR A 166 2.24 6.06 8.39
N VAL A 167 1.41 5.16 7.83
CA VAL A 167 0.65 4.19 8.62
C VAL A 167 1.59 3.33 9.47
N ARG A 168 2.72 2.88 8.91
CA ARG A 168 3.74 2.11 9.62
C ARG A 168 4.35 2.93 10.74
N GLU A 169 4.81 4.15 10.47
CA GLU A 169 5.50 5.00 11.45
C GLU A 169 4.60 5.40 12.62
N THR A 170 3.33 5.72 12.36
CA THR A 170 2.42 6.17 13.40
C THR A 170 1.83 5.02 14.22
N LEU A 171 1.68 3.84 13.63
CA LEU A 171 1.14 2.66 14.33
C LEU A 171 2.22 1.77 14.93
N LEU A 172 3.42 1.77 14.37
CA LEU A 172 4.57 0.99 14.82
C LEU A 172 5.79 1.91 15.01
N PRO A 173 5.70 2.94 15.88
CA PRO A 173 6.82 3.85 16.09
C PRO A 173 8.04 3.09 16.60
N ALA A 174 9.24 3.51 16.20
CA ALA A 174 10.47 2.93 16.73
C ALA A 174 10.48 3.00 18.27
N GLU A 175 11.16 2.06 18.93
CA GLU A 175 11.39 2.18 20.37
C GLU A 175 12.24 3.43 20.60
N GLU A 176 11.73 4.39 21.36
CA GLU A 176 12.58 5.43 21.95
C GLU A 176 13.58 4.70 22.84
N GLN A 177 14.88 4.82 22.54
CA GLN A 177 15.91 4.38 23.46
C GLN A 177 15.72 5.20 24.74
N GLU A 178 15.20 4.58 25.81
CA GLU A 178 15.26 5.17 27.14
C GLU A 178 16.73 5.45 27.44
N GLU A 179 17.11 6.73 27.38
CA GLU A 179 18.41 7.21 27.82
C GLU A 179 18.49 6.95 29.34
N VAL A 180 19.05 5.80 29.71
CA VAL A 180 19.30 5.46 31.11
C VAL A 180 20.31 6.47 31.65
N ALA A 181 19.80 7.49 32.34
CA ALA A 181 20.62 8.45 33.05
C ALA A 181 21.61 7.71 33.96
N PRO A 182 22.91 8.04 33.94
CA PRO A 182 23.89 7.35 34.77
C PRO A 182 23.53 7.61 36.23
N ALA A 183 23.33 6.52 36.97
CA ALA A 183 23.14 6.56 38.41
C ALA A 183 24.30 7.33 39.04
N ALA A 184 24.00 8.48 39.65
CA ALA A 184 24.94 9.25 40.42
C ALA A 184 25.53 8.35 41.51
N SER A 185 26.82 8.03 41.36
CA SER A 185 27.59 7.34 42.40
C SER A 185 27.69 8.28 43.59
N THR A 186 27.09 7.88 44.71
CA THR A 186 27.34 8.47 46.04
C THR A 186 28.15 7.48 46.85
#